data_AF-A0A8H9KVF8-F1
#
_entry.id   AF-A0A8H9KVF8-F1
#
_cell.length_a   1.000
_cell.length_b   1.000
_cell.length_c   1.000
_cell.angle_alpha   90.00
_cell.angle_beta   90.00
_cell.angle_gamma   90.00
#
_symmetry.space_group_name_H-M   'P 1'
#
loop_
_entity.id
_entity.type
_entity.pdbx_description
1 polymer ?
#
loop_
_entity_poly.entity_id
_entity_poly.type
_entity_poly.pdbx_seq_one_letter_code
_entity_poly.pdbx_strand_id
1 'polypeptide(L)'
;MDRILLLKRGLKLQSMKLEIPKIKIESLNTSESIIYQDLDNSLYGSELANKICHKLKQNPGEYEGLHFSHRDYCGLGIFYINQVYLLGVVNDGYGPNPIVASFDTDSEFENWLAQESDQSMSLYGTHFNNQTINRKRLDWYLEDNYSSSWNSYCLYLNSREDKG
;
A
#
# COMPACT_ATOMS: atom_id res chain seq x y z
N MET A 1 7.49 47.34 25.14
CA MET A 1 8.46 46.41 24.55
C MET A 1 8.32 45.08 25.28
N ASP A 2 8.41 44.00 24.50
CA ASP A 2 8.53 42.58 24.88
C ASP A 2 7.40 41.62 24.52
N ARG A 3 7.90 40.52 23.92
CA ARG A 3 7.31 39.20 23.62
C ARG A 3 6.49 39.05 22.35
N ILE A 4 7.22 39.15 21.23
CA ILE A 4 7.07 38.18 20.13
C ILE A 4 7.42 36.80 20.71
N LEU A 5 6.41 36.01 21.07
CA LEU A 5 6.60 34.60 21.45
C LEU A 5 5.48 33.76 20.80
N LEU A 6 5.92 32.88 19.89
CA LEU A 6 5.32 31.58 19.62
C LEU A 6 3.88 31.54 19.05
N LEU A 7 3.76 31.79 17.75
CA LEU A 7 2.77 31.09 16.92
C LEU A 7 3.40 29.83 16.31
N LYS A 8 3.78 28.87 17.16
CA LYS A 8 3.79 27.45 16.76
C LYS A 8 2.40 26.88 17.08
N ARG A 9 1.38 27.32 16.35
CA ARG A 9 0.09 26.61 16.32
C ARG A 9 0.28 25.45 15.37
N GLY A 10 0.45 24.27 15.95
CA GLY A 10 0.57 23.02 15.24
C GLY A 10 -0.54 22.88 14.21
N LEU A 11 -0.14 22.73 12.95
CA LEU A 11 -0.93 22.03 11.96
C LEU A 11 -1.20 20.65 12.55
N LYS A 12 -2.44 20.43 13.01
CA LYS A 12 -3.00 19.10 13.14
C LYS A 12 -3.08 18.57 11.71
N LEU A 13 -1.98 17.97 11.22
CA LEU A 13 -2.05 17.06 10.09
C LEU A 13 -3.02 15.97 10.53
N GLN A 14 -4.17 15.86 9.87
CA GLN A 14 -5.08 14.76 10.13
C GLN A 14 -4.28 13.48 9.87
N SER A 15 -4.09 12.71 10.92
CA SER A 15 -3.27 11.52 10.92
C SER A 15 -4.03 10.41 10.22
N MET A 16 -3.40 9.74 9.25
CA MET A 16 -3.79 8.43 8.72
C MET A 16 -4.72 7.68 9.67
N LYS A 17 -5.91 7.32 9.19
CA LYS A 17 -6.87 6.56 10.00
C LYS A 17 -6.71 5.08 9.71
N LEU A 18 -6.29 4.31 10.72
CA LEU A 18 -6.31 2.85 10.66
C LEU A 18 -7.64 2.35 11.23
N GLU A 19 -8.43 1.69 10.39
CA GLU A 19 -9.66 1.02 10.80
C GLU A 19 -9.36 -0.40 11.31
N ILE A 20 -8.37 -1.05 10.69
CA ILE A 20 -7.88 -2.37 11.10
C ILE A 20 -6.44 -2.20 11.61
N PRO A 21 -6.13 -2.58 12.86
CA PRO A 21 -4.78 -2.48 13.40
C PRO A 21 -3.84 -3.44 12.68
N LYS A 22 -2.55 -3.08 12.60
CA LYS A 22 -1.51 -4.00 12.11
C LYS A 22 -1.48 -5.26 12.98
N ILE A 23 -1.20 -6.39 12.34
CA ILE A 23 -0.86 -7.64 13.00
C ILE A 23 0.38 -7.41 13.86
N LYS A 24 0.34 -7.94 15.08
CA LYS A 24 1.42 -7.81 16.04
C LYS A 24 2.50 -8.83 15.73
N ILE A 25 3.76 -8.42 15.67
CA ILE A 25 4.88 -9.30 15.35
C ILE A 25 4.97 -10.46 16.34
N GLU A 26 4.69 -10.20 17.62
CA GLU A 26 4.66 -11.21 18.68
C GLU A 26 3.54 -12.25 18.55
N SER A 27 2.54 -12.00 17.69
CA SER A 27 1.49 -12.98 17.40
C SER A 27 1.81 -13.92 16.24
N LEU A 28 2.90 -13.66 15.51
CA LEU A 28 3.33 -14.52 14.40
C LEU A 28 3.82 -15.86 14.94
N ASN A 29 3.44 -16.94 14.26
CA ASN A 29 4.02 -18.25 14.54
C ASN A 29 5.47 -18.34 14.03
N THR A 30 6.16 -19.45 14.31
CA THR A 30 7.57 -19.63 13.93
C THR A 30 7.80 -19.49 12.42
N SER A 31 6.95 -20.09 11.60
CA SER A 31 7.07 -20.03 10.13
C SER A 31 6.82 -18.63 9.61
N GLU A 32 5.78 -17.95 10.11
CA GLU A 32 5.48 -16.56 9.76
C GLU A 32 6.60 -15.60 10.19
N SER A 33 7.21 -15.84 11.36
CA SER A 33 8.32 -15.05 11.85
C SER A 33 9.56 -15.15 10.96
N ILE A 34 9.86 -16.37 10.46
CA ILE A 34 10.96 -16.58 9.50
C ILE A 34 10.67 -15.80 8.21
N ILE A 35 9.46 -15.95 7.66
CA ILE A 35 9.04 -15.21 6.46
C ILE A 35 9.18 -13.70 6.68
N TYR A 36 8.68 -13.18 7.81
CA TYR A 36 8.76 -11.75 8.13
C TYR A 36 10.20 -11.23 8.15
N GLN A 37 11.13 -12.00 8.72
CA GLN A 37 12.55 -11.62 8.80
C GLN A 37 13.23 -11.63 7.42
N ASP A 38 12.79 -12.49 6.51
CA ASP A 38 13.34 -12.59 5.16
C ASP A 38 12.78 -11.54 4.18
N LEU A 39 11.70 -10.83 4.54
CA LEU A 39 11.15 -9.74 3.73
C LEU A 39 12.06 -8.50 3.72
N ASP A 40 12.11 -7.81 2.57
CA ASP A 40 12.85 -6.57 2.43
C ASP A 40 12.28 -5.48 3.35
N ASN A 41 13.14 -4.90 4.18
CA ASN A 41 12.81 -3.83 5.12
C ASN A 41 13.24 -2.44 4.60
N SER A 42 13.72 -2.34 3.37
CA SER A 42 14.08 -1.09 2.72
C SER A 42 12.83 -0.26 2.43
N LEU A 43 12.79 0.95 2.98
CA LEU A 43 11.68 1.88 2.81
C LEU A 43 11.40 2.17 1.33
N TYR A 44 10.13 2.26 0.95
CA TYR A 44 9.72 2.58 -0.42
C TYR A 44 10.26 3.91 -0.91
N GLY A 45 10.31 4.90 -0.02
CA GLY A 45 10.84 6.22 -0.31
C GLY A 45 9.82 7.14 -1.00
N SER A 46 10.08 8.44 -0.90
CA SER A 46 9.16 9.49 -1.35
C SER A 46 8.93 9.48 -2.86
N GLU A 47 9.96 9.18 -3.65
CA GLU A 47 9.86 9.17 -5.12
C GLU A 47 8.85 8.13 -5.60
N LEU A 48 8.95 6.89 -5.10
CA LEU A 48 8.03 5.82 -5.46
C LEU A 48 6.61 6.16 -4.97
N ALA A 49 6.48 6.62 -3.72
CA ALA A 49 5.19 6.97 -3.15
C ALA A 49 4.46 8.07 -3.95
N ASN A 50 5.18 9.11 -4.38
CA ASN A 50 4.63 10.19 -5.20
C ASN A 50 4.17 9.70 -6.58
N LYS A 51 4.93 8.82 -7.24
CA LYS A 51 4.52 8.22 -8.52
C LYS A 51 3.23 7.41 -8.39
N ILE A 52 3.11 6.63 -7.31
CA ILE A 52 1.91 5.83 -7.03
C ILE A 52 0.70 6.72 -6.76
N CYS A 53 0.88 7.75 -5.91
CA CYS A 53 -0.13 8.77 -5.62
C CYS A 53 -0.71 9.37 -6.90
N HIS A 54 0.17 9.88 -7.78
CA HIS A 54 -0.26 10.44 -9.06
C HIS A 54 -0.98 9.44 -9.96
N LYS A 55 -0.49 8.19 -10.06
CA LYS A 55 -1.11 7.18 -10.93
C LYS A 55 -2.50 6.75 -10.45
N LEU A 56 -2.70 6.59 -9.14
CA LEU A 56 -4.01 6.27 -8.56
C LEU A 56 -5.07 7.32 -8.90
N LYS A 57 -4.70 8.60 -8.95
CA LYS A 57 -5.64 9.68 -9.30
C LYS A 57 -6.05 9.69 -10.76
N GLN A 58 -5.27 9.09 -11.66
CA GLN A 58 -5.56 9.07 -13.09
C GLN A 58 -6.78 8.22 -13.41
N ASN A 59 -6.94 7.08 -12.73
CA ASN A 59 -8.07 6.17 -12.87
C ASN A 59 -8.65 5.87 -11.47
N PRO A 60 -9.50 6.75 -10.92
CA PRO A 60 -10.15 6.51 -9.65
C PRO A 60 -11.27 5.47 -9.78
N GLY A 61 -11.42 4.59 -8.80
CA GLY A 61 -12.54 3.64 -8.75
C GLY A 61 -12.29 2.42 -7.88
N GLU A 62 -13.33 1.62 -7.71
CA GLU A 62 -13.29 0.36 -6.94
C GLU A 62 -12.74 -0.83 -7.76
N TYR A 63 -12.67 -0.65 -9.08
CA TYR A 63 -12.05 -1.56 -10.04
C TYR A 63 -10.70 -1.05 -10.55
N GLU A 64 -10.36 0.19 -10.19
CA GLU A 64 -9.21 0.91 -10.72
C GLU A 64 -8.27 1.20 -9.56
N GLY A 65 -7.14 0.50 -9.52
CA GLY A 65 -6.18 0.63 -8.44
C GLY A 65 -5.09 -0.42 -8.51
N LEU A 66 -4.23 -0.40 -7.49
CA LEU A 66 -3.21 -1.42 -7.31
C LEU A 66 -3.82 -2.56 -6.52
N HIS A 67 -4.16 -3.66 -7.20
CA HIS A 67 -4.62 -4.87 -6.56
C HIS A 67 -4.45 -6.06 -7.51
N PHE A 68 -4.59 -7.27 -6.97
CA PHE A 68 -4.84 -8.42 -7.81
C PHE A 68 -6.34 -8.61 -8.04
N SER A 69 -6.70 -9.19 -9.18
CA SER A 69 -8.06 -9.52 -9.56
C SER A 69 -8.15 -11.00 -9.92
N HIS A 70 -8.57 -11.81 -8.95
CA HIS A 70 -8.85 -13.23 -9.09
C HIS A 70 -10.23 -13.54 -8.52
N ARG A 71 -10.75 -14.74 -8.82
CA ARG A 71 -11.89 -15.30 -8.08
C ARG A 71 -11.42 -15.52 -6.63
N ASP A 72 -12.27 -15.20 -5.66
CA ASP A 72 -12.03 -15.25 -4.21
C ASP A 72 -11.19 -14.08 -3.65
N TYR A 73 -10.61 -14.28 -2.46
CA TYR A 73 -9.84 -13.28 -1.73
C TYR A 73 -8.55 -12.90 -2.48
N CYS A 74 -8.41 -11.60 -2.77
CA CYS A 74 -7.34 -11.02 -3.58
C CYS A 74 -6.33 -10.20 -2.77
N GLY A 75 -6.31 -10.36 -1.45
CA GLY A 75 -5.32 -9.69 -0.60
C GLY A 75 -5.66 -8.24 -0.28
N LEU A 76 -4.61 -7.43 -0.32
CA LEU A 76 -4.68 -5.98 -0.15
C LEU A 76 -4.60 -5.27 -1.49
N GLY A 77 -5.31 -4.15 -1.56
CA GLY A 77 -5.25 -3.19 -2.64
C GLY A 77 -5.19 -1.76 -2.15
N ILE A 78 -4.63 -0.88 -2.99
CA ILE A 78 -4.68 0.58 -2.80
C ILE A 78 -5.54 1.18 -3.90
N PHE A 79 -6.45 2.05 -3.48
CA PHE A 79 -7.44 2.69 -4.33
C PHE A 79 -7.50 4.20 -4.06
N TYR A 80 -8.01 4.93 -5.04
CA TYR A 80 -8.40 6.33 -4.87
C TYR A 80 -9.86 6.50 -5.26
N ILE A 81 -10.72 6.71 -4.26
CA ILE A 81 -12.18 6.72 -4.42
C ILE A 81 -12.75 7.90 -3.64
N ASN A 82 -13.68 8.64 -4.26
CA ASN A 82 -14.32 9.79 -3.62
C ASN A 82 -13.33 10.80 -3.01
N GLN A 83 -12.18 11.00 -3.69
CA GLN A 83 -11.08 11.86 -3.28
C GLN A 83 -10.28 11.41 -2.06
N VAL A 84 -10.43 10.15 -1.63
CA VAL A 84 -9.74 9.56 -0.48
C VAL A 84 -8.88 8.39 -0.96
N TYR A 85 -7.65 8.29 -0.45
CA TYR A 85 -6.82 7.10 -0.66
C TYR A 85 -7.21 6.03 0.36
N LEU A 86 -7.34 4.80 -0.11
CA LEU A 86 -7.80 3.69 0.70
C LEU A 86 -6.86 2.51 0.53
N LEU A 87 -6.33 2.00 1.64
CA LEU A 87 -5.80 0.64 1.72
C LEU A 87 -6.94 -0.25 2.20
N GLY A 88 -7.19 -1.35 1.53
CA GLY A 88 -8.21 -2.28 1.98
C GLY A 88 -8.14 -3.65 1.36
N VAL A 89 -9.04 -4.51 1.81
CA VAL A 89 -9.17 -5.87 1.32
C VAL A 89 -9.86 -5.87 -0.04
N VAL A 90 -9.40 -6.76 -0.92
CA VAL A 90 -9.97 -6.98 -2.25
C VAL A 90 -10.55 -8.38 -2.32
N ASN A 91 -11.80 -8.48 -2.77
CA ASN A 91 -12.52 -9.74 -2.96
C ASN A 91 -13.10 -9.78 -4.36
N ASP A 92 -12.89 -10.88 -5.08
CA ASP A 92 -13.40 -11.06 -6.46
C ASP A 92 -12.99 -9.92 -7.40
N GLY A 93 -11.78 -9.37 -7.21
CA GLY A 93 -11.28 -8.22 -7.98
C GLY A 93 -11.94 -6.88 -7.66
N TYR A 94 -12.72 -6.80 -6.60
CA TYR A 94 -13.44 -5.62 -6.16
C TYR A 94 -13.04 -5.22 -4.73
N GLY A 95 -12.90 -3.93 -4.48
CA GLY A 95 -12.58 -3.40 -3.16
C GLY A 95 -12.56 -1.87 -3.15
N PRO A 96 -12.17 -1.25 -2.02
CA PRO A 96 -11.73 -1.88 -0.78
C PRO A 96 -12.89 -2.22 0.17
N ASN A 97 -13.03 -3.49 0.57
CA ASN A 97 -13.94 -3.89 1.66
C ASN A 97 -13.46 -5.17 2.40
N PRO A 98 -13.17 -5.11 3.70
CA PRO A 98 -13.15 -3.91 4.55
C PRO A 98 -12.01 -2.93 4.21
N ILE A 99 -12.23 -1.66 4.54
CA ILE A 99 -11.17 -0.64 4.57
C ILE A 99 -10.22 -0.95 5.72
N VAL A 100 -8.92 -0.94 5.45
CA VAL A 100 -7.84 -1.14 6.42
C VAL A 100 -7.30 0.22 6.89
N ALA A 101 -7.07 1.13 5.95
CA ALA A 101 -6.61 2.49 6.24
C ALA A 101 -7.16 3.50 5.24
N SER A 102 -7.33 4.76 5.67
CA SER A 102 -7.73 5.87 4.80
C SER A 102 -6.84 7.10 5.00
N PHE A 103 -6.66 7.86 3.92
CA PHE A 103 -5.86 9.09 3.87
C PHE A 103 -6.60 10.15 3.07
N ASP A 104 -6.78 11.33 3.66
CA ASP A 104 -7.61 12.38 3.08
C ASP A 104 -6.83 13.29 2.13
N THR A 105 -5.49 13.26 2.22
CA THR A 105 -4.62 14.12 1.41
C THR A 105 -3.49 13.35 0.74
N ASP A 106 -3.00 13.88 -0.39
CA ASP A 106 -1.83 13.35 -1.11
C ASP A 106 -0.62 13.26 -0.17
N SER A 107 -0.34 14.32 0.58
CA SER A 107 0.79 14.36 1.52
C SER A 107 0.68 13.29 2.61
N GLU A 108 -0.50 12.99 3.13
CA GLU A 108 -0.68 11.93 4.13
C GLU A 108 -0.38 10.55 3.53
N PHE A 109 -0.97 10.27 2.38
CA PHE A 109 -0.78 9.01 1.67
C PHE A 109 0.69 8.81 1.25
N GLU A 110 1.31 9.82 0.64
CA GLU A 110 2.70 9.78 0.19
C GLU A 110 3.67 9.59 1.36
N ASN A 111 3.51 10.36 2.43
CA ASN A 111 4.37 10.24 3.60
C ASN A 111 4.22 8.87 4.27
N TRP A 112 3.00 8.33 4.33
CA TRP A 112 2.77 6.99 4.83
C TRP A 112 3.47 5.94 3.97
N LEU A 113 3.15 5.89 2.67
CA LEU A 113 3.66 4.85 1.77
C LEU A 113 5.19 4.92 1.68
N ALA A 114 5.79 6.11 1.69
CA ALA A 114 7.24 6.30 1.67
C ALA A 114 7.96 5.67 2.88
N GLN A 115 7.28 5.53 4.02
CA GLN A 115 7.79 4.94 5.25
C GLN A 115 7.43 3.47 5.42
N GLU A 116 6.71 2.87 4.45
CA GLU A 116 6.46 1.44 4.44
C GLU A 116 7.55 0.69 3.67
N SER A 117 7.60 -0.62 3.86
CA SER A 117 8.51 -1.60 3.27
C SER A 117 7.75 -2.90 3.04
N ASP A 118 8.32 -3.88 2.34
CA ASP A 118 7.66 -5.18 2.12
C ASP A 118 7.37 -5.86 3.47
N GLN A 119 8.34 -5.75 4.38
CA GLN A 119 8.22 -6.24 5.75
C GLN A 119 7.06 -5.56 6.50
N SER A 120 7.01 -4.23 6.55
CA SER A 120 5.95 -3.54 7.31
C SER A 120 4.57 -3.63 6.65
N MET A 121 4.53 -3.75 5.32
CA MET A 121 3.29 -3.97 4.57
C MET A 121 2.68 -5.34 4.82
N SER A 122 3.50 -6.36 5.12
CA SER A 122 3.04 -7.73 5.39
C SER A 122 2.18 -7.87 6.65
N LEU A 123 2.17 -6.84 7.49
CA LEU A 123 1.42 -6.78 8.75
C LEU A 123 0.03 -6.13 8.60
N TYR A 124 -0.33 -5.63 7.42
CA TYR A 124 -1.66 -5.04 7.20
C TYR A 124 -2.72 -6.10 6.89
N GLY A 125 -3.96 -5.77 7.27
CA GLY A 125 -5.11 -6.65 7.06
C GLY A 125 -5.23 -7.70 8.15
N THR A 126 -6.00 -8.75 7.86
CA THR A 126 -6.34 -9.81 8.82
C THR A 126 -5.45 -11.04 8.72
N HIS A 127 -4.69 -11.18 7.63
CA HIS A 127 -3.84 -12.34 7.37
C HIS A 127 -2.43 -11.88 7.03
N PHE A 128 -1.44 -12.41 7.76
CA PHE A 128 -0.03 -12.08 7.56
C PHE A 128 0.44 -12.43 6.14
N ASN A 129 1.18 -11.49 5.53
CA ASN A 129 1.86 -11.64 4.23
C ASN A 129 0.98 -12.20 3.09
N ASN A 130 -0.34 -12.00 3.16
CA ASN A 130 -1.26 -12.55 2.18
C ASN A 130 -1.50 -11.55 1.05
N GLN A 131 -0.90 -11.83 -0.11
CA GLN A 131 -1.00 -10.95 -1.30
C GLN A 131 -0.71 -9.49 -0.93
N THR A 132 0.36 -9.30 -0.16
CA THR A 132 0.84 -8.01 0.33
C THR A 132 1.30 -7.13 -0.82
N ILE A 133 1.08 -5.83 -0.70
CA ILE A 133 1.62 -4.84 -1.63
C ILE A 133 3.10 -4.68 -1.30
N ASN A 134 3.95 -5.21 -2.18
CA ASN A 134 5.40 -5.13 -2.07
C ASN A 134 5.97 -4.20 -3.14
N ARG A 135 7.27 -3.89 -3.08
CA ARG A 135 7.94 -2.99 -4.04
C ARG A 135 7.73 -3.44 -5.49
N LYS A 136 7.90 -4.73 -5.79
CA LYS A 136 7.71 -5.26 -7.16
C LYS A 136 6.28 -5.00 -7.68
N ARG A 137 5.27 -5.05 -6.81
CA ARG A 137 3.88 -4.73 -7.18
C ARG A 137 3.67 -3.22 -7.36
N LEU A 138 4.31 -2.38 -6.56
CA LEU A 138 4.31 -0.93 -6.77
C LEU A 138 4.95 -0.60 -8.13
N ASP A 139 6.10 -1.19 -8.44
CA ASP A 139 6.79 -0.98 -9.72
C ASP A 139 5.95 -1.51 -10.89
N TRP A 140 5.36 -2.70 -10.79
CA TRP A 140 4.44 -3.24 -11.79
C TRP A 140 3.25 -2.29 -12.02
N TYR A 141 2.68 -1.76 -10.95
CA TYR A 141 1.58 -0.81 -11.05
C TYR A 141 1.94 0.42 -11.86
N LEU A 142 3.20 0.87 -11.85
CA LEU A 142 3.64 2.04 -12.60
C LEU A 142 3.83 1.79 -14.10
N GLU A 143 3.92 0.55 -14.57
CA GLU A 143 4.05 0.24 -16.00
C GLU A 143 2.79 0.63 -16.79
N ASP A 144 2.96 1.07 -18.04
CA ASP A 144 1.85 1.49 -18.91
C ASP A 144 0.89 0.34 -19.24
N ASN A 145 1.43 -0.88 -19.30
CA ASN A 145 0.67 -2.10 -19.58
C ASN A 145 0.22 -2.84 -18.31
N TYR A 146 0.16 -2.13 -17.16
CA TYR A 146 -0.31 -2.70 -15.91
C TYR A 146 -1.67 -3.40 -16.08
N SER A 147 -1.81 -4.55 -15.43
CA SER A 147 -3.05 -5.29 -15.30
C SER A 147 -3.09 -5.91 -13.92
N SER A 148 -4.26 -5.90 -13.30
CA SER A 148 -4.53 -6.54 -12.00
C SER A 148 -4.54 -8.08 -12.07
N SER A 149 -4.39 -8.68 -13.26
CA SER A 149 -4.36 -10.14 -13.39
C SER A 149 -3.00 -10.74 -12.98
N TRP A 150 -3.04 -11.90 -12.30
CA TRP A 150 -1.83 -12.65 -11.92
C TRP A 150 -1.01 -13.06 -13.14
N ASN A 151 -1.67 -13.49 -14.21
CA ASN A 151 -0.97 -13.92 -15.42
C ASN A 151 -0.10 -12.80 -16.00
N SER A 152 -0.63 -11.57 -16.07
CA SER A 152 0.18 -10.42 -16.52
C SER A 152 1.31 -10.11 -15.56
N TYR A 153 1.10 -10.25 -14.25
CA TYR A 153 2.16 -10.07 -13.25
C TYR A 153 3.26 -11.14 -13.36
N CYS A 154 2.92 -12.41 -13.59
CA CYS A 154 3.91 -13.46 -13.84
C CYS A 154 4.74 -13.17 -15.11
N LEU A 155 4.10 -12.71 -16.19
CA LEU A 155 4.81 -12.30 -17.41
C LEU A 155 5.75 -11.13 -17.14
N TYR A 156 5.31 -10.15 -16.35
CA TYR A 156 6.13 -9.03 -15.90
C TYR A 156 7.38 -9.51 -15.15
N LEU A 157 7.23 -10.44 -14.21
CA LEU A 157 8.34 -10.98 -13.42
C LEU A 157 9.35 -11.74 -14.30
N ASN A 158 8.86 -12.67 -15.12
CA ASN A 158 9.73 -13.48 -16.01
C ASN A 158 10.56 -12.58 -16.95
N SER A 159 9.97 -11.53 -17.50
CA SER A 159 10.66 -10.59 -18.41
C SER A 159 11.83 -9.82 -17.78
N ARG A 160 11.92 -9.82 -16.44
CA ARG A 160 12.97 -9.14 -15.66
C ARG A 160 13.96 -10.12 -15.05
N GLU A 161 13.55 -11.36 -14.79
CA GLU A 161 14.47 -12.44 -14.38
C GLU A 161 15.41 -12.83 -15.53
N ASP A 162 14.94 -12.81 -16.78
CA ASP A 162 15.78 -13.06 -17.98
C ASP A 162 16.82 -11.94 -18.26
N LYS A 163 16.80 -10.84 -17.50
CA LYS A 163 17.72 -9.70 -17.64
C LYS A 163 18.75 -9.62 -16.49
N GLY A 164 18.75 -10.59 -15.58
CA GLY A 164 19.69 -10.72 -14.47
C GLY A 164 20.92 -11.53 -14.81
#